data_AF-A0A965YDI2-F1
#
_entry.id   AF-A0A965YDI2-F1
#
_cell.length_a   1.000
_cell.length_b   1.000
_cell.length_c   1.000
_cell.angle_alpha   90.00
_cell.angle_beta   90.00
_cell.angle_gamma   90.00
#
_symmetry.space_group_name_H-M   'P 1'
#
loop_
_entity.id
_entity.type
_entity.pdbx_description
1 polymer ?
#
loop_
_entity_poly.entity_id
_entity_poly.type
_entity_poly.pdbx_seq_one_letter_code
_entity_poly.pdbx_strand_id
1 'polypeptide(L)'
;YPYVCHAELNAILNAISSSLKGCTLYVGLFPCNECAKAIIQSGIKEVVYLSDKYSEADNTKASKWMFDQSGVNYRRLEAEHTSLTVALQ
;
A
#
# COMPACT_ATOMS: atom_id res chain seq x y z
N TYR A 1 -16.97 -3.15 2.17
CA TYR A 1 -17.31 -3.62 0.80
C TYR A 1 -17.17 -5.13 0.76
N PRO A 2 -18.26 -5.89 0.66
CA PRO A 2 -18.19 -7.35 0.77
C PRO A 2 -17.58 -8.07 -0.44
N TYR A 3 -17.56 -7.45 -1.62
CA TYR A 3 -17.15 -8.11 -2.87
C TYR A 3 -15.97 -7.44 -3.60
N VAL A 4 -15.45 -6.33 -3.06
CA VAL A 4 -14.40 -5.56 -3.73
C VAL A 4 -13.04 -5.95 -3.17
N CYS A 5 -12.11 -6.28 -4.06
CA CYS A 5 -10.70 -6.42 -3.72
C CYS A 5 -9.99 -5.08 -3.89
N HIS A 6 -9.22 -4.67 -2.88
CA HIS A 6 -8.41 -3.47 -2.94
C HIS A 6 -7.18 -3.67 -3.85
N ALA A 7 -6.61 -2.56 -4.33
CA ALA A 7 -5.47 -2.59 -5.25
C ALA A 7 -4.25 -3.31 -4.64
N GLU A 8 -4.02 -3.14 -3.35
CA GLU A 8 -2.91 -3.74 -2.59
C GLU A 8 -3.00 -5.26 -2.60
N LEU A 9 -4.20 -5.80 -2.35
CA LEU A 9 -4.41 -7.24 -2.32
C LEU A 9 -4.31 -7.83 -3.73
N ASN A 10 -4.86 -7.15 -4.75
CA ASN A 10 -4.68 -7.56 -6.14
C ASN A 10 -3.20 -7.57 -6.56
N ALA A 11 -2.42 -6.55 -6.16
CA ALA A 11 -0.99 -6.48 -6.46
C ALA A 11 -0.22 -7.65 -5.83
N ILE A 12 -0.55 -8.01 -4.58
CA ILE A 12 0.06 -9.14 -3.87
C ILE A 12 -0.31 -10.47 -4.56
N LEU A 13 -1.59 -10.68 -4.88
CA LEU A 13 -2.07 -11.92 -5.50
C LEU A 13 -1.52 -12.13 -6.92
N ASN A 14 -1.30 -11.04 -7.66
CA ASN A 14 -0.75 -11.10 -9.02
C ASN A 14 0.76 -11.35 -9.07
N ALA A 15 1.46 -11.40 -7.93
CA ALA A 15 2.89 -11.69 -7.90
C ALA A 15 3.21 -13.16 -8.26
N ILE A 16 2.23 -14.07 -8.25
CA ILE A 16 2.24 -15.52 -8.63
C ILE A 16 3.55 -16.28 -8.34
N SER A 17 4.62 -16.04 -9.09
CA SER A 17 5.91 -16.72 -8.97
C SER A 17 7.03 -15.89 -8.32
N SER A 18 6.81 -14.59 -8.13
CA SER A 18 7.77 -13.65 -7.57
C SER A 18 7.60 -13.50 -6.07
N SER A 19 8.72 -13.54 -5.34
CA SER A 19 8.74 -13.19 -3.92
C SER A 19 8.59 -11.68 -3.76
N LEU A 20 7.68 -11.26 -2.86
CA LEU A 20 7.51 -9.86 -2.47
C LEU A 20 8.34 -9.49 -1.23
N LYS A 21 9.14 -10.42 -0.72
CA LYS A 21 9.95 -10.21 0.49
C LYS A 21 10.99 -9.13 0.24
N GLY A 22 10.92 -8.05 1.03
CA GLY A 22 11.82 -6.90 0.93
C GLY A 22 11.44 -5.89 -0.15
N CYS A 23 10.33 -6.07 -0.86
CA CYS A 23 9.87 -5.11 -1.87
C CYS A 23 9.27 -3.84 -1.23
N THR A 24 9.14 -2.81 -2.07
CA THR A 24 8.43 -1.56 -1.78
C THR A 24 7.11 -1.52 -2.56
N LEU A 25 6.00 -1.22 -1.89
CA LEU A 25 4.68 -1.10 -2.49
C LEU A 25 4.30 0.38 -2.66
N TYR A 26 3.99 0.80 -3.89
CA TYR A 26 3.50 2.14 -4.19
C TYR A 26 1.98 2.14 -4.36
N VAL A 27 1.28 2.99 -3.60
CA VAL A 27 -0.19 3.03 -3.57
C VAL A 27 -0.72 4.47 -3.67
N GLY A 28 -1.89 4.63 -4.29
CA GLY A 28 -2.54 5.94 -4.39
C GLY A 28 -3.14 6.43 -3.06
N LEU A 29 -3.60 5.52 -2.21
CA LEU A 29 -4.22 5.81 -0.92
C LEU A 29 -3.59 4.93 0.15
N PHE A 30 -3.46 5.46 1.37
CA PHE A 30 -2.92 4.70 2.50
C PHE A 30 -3.72 3.40 2.73
N PRO A 31 -3.05 2.23 2.95
CA PRO A 31 -3.74 0.96 3.07
C PRO A 31 -4.67 0.88 4.28
N CYS A 32 -5.77 0.13 4.13
CA CYS A 32 -6.61 -0.22 5.28
C CYS A 32 -5.97 -1.34 6.12
N ASN A 33 -6.50 -1.58 7.32
CA ASN A 33 -6.03 -2.61 8.24
C ASN A 33 -6.05 -4.04 7.66
N GLU A 34 -7.00 -4.39 6.79
CA GLU A 34 -7.01 -5.72 6.16
C GLU A 34 -5.91 -5.86 5.10
N CYS A 35 -5.67 -4.81 4.31
CA CYS A 35 -4.54 -4.75 3.38
C CYS A 35 -3.20 -4.75 4.13
N ALA A 36 -3.11 -4.09 5.27
CA ALA A 36 -1.91 -4.07 6.11
C ALA A 36 -1.48 -5.49 6.53
N LYS A 37 -2.43 -6.34 6.95
CA LYS A 37 -2.16 -7.75 7.27
C LYS A 37 -1.57 -8.48 6.07
N ALA A 38 -2.16 -8.33 4.89
CA ALA A 38 -1.66 -8.97 3.67
C ALA A 38 -0.26 -8.48 3.29
N ILE A 39 -0.02 -7.17 3.36
CA ILE A 39 1.28 -6.54 3.10
C ILE A 39 2.35 -7.12 4.03
N ILE A 40 2.09 -7.15 5.33
CA ILE A 40 3.00 -7.69 6.34
C ILE A 40 3.31 -9.16 6.04
N GLN A 41 2.28 -9.98 5.82
CA GLN A 41 2.44 -11.41 5.59
C GLN A 41 3.13 -11.74 4.26
N SER A 42 3.01 -10.88 3.25
CA SER A 42 3.74 -11.04 1.98
C SER A 42 5.24 -10.71 2.08
N GLY A 43 5.68 -10.12 3.19
CA GLY A 43 7.08 -9.78 3.44
C GLY A 43 7.55 -8.45 2.84
N ILE A 44 6.63 -7.62 2.33
CA ILE A 44 6.91 -6.24 1.89
C ILE A 44 7.45 -5.45 3.08
N LYS A 45 8.44 -4.57 2.82
CA LYS A 45 9.14 -3.81 3.88
C LYS A 45 8.93 -2.31 3.83
N GLU A 46 8.37 -1.78 2.76
CA GLU A 46 8.07 -0.35 2.65
C GLU A 46 6.76 -0.12 1.89
N VAL A 47 5.95 0.83 2.37
CA VAL A 47 4.75 1.34 1.69
C VAL A 47 4.92 2.82 1.39
N VAL A 48 4.87 3.18 0.12
CA VAL A 48 4.93 4.57 -0.34
C VAL A 48 3.54 4.97 -0.83
N TYR A 49 2.93 5.97 -0.19
CA TYR A 49 1.55 6.36 -0.47
C TYR A 49 1.41 7.80 -0.95
N LEU A 50 0.48 8.08 -1.85
CA LEU A 50 0.24 9.44 -2.36
C LEU A 50 -0.70 10.26 -1.44
N SER A 51 -1.77 9.64 -0.96
CA SER A 51 -2.79 10.28 -0.11
C SER A 51 -3.04 9.52 1.18
N ASP A 52 -3.23 10.24 2.28
CA ASP A 52 -3.68 9.71 3.58
C ASP A 52 -4.91 10.50 4.08
N LYS A 53 -5.89 10.71 3.19
CA LYS A 53 -7.10 11.51 3.49
C LYS A 53 -8.00 10.93 4.60
N TYR A 54 -7.77 9.67 4.99
CA TYR A 54 -8.53 8.98 6.04
C TYR A 54 -7.65 8.67 7.25
N SER A 55 -6.62 9.48 7.51
CA SER A 55 -5.66 9.27 8.60
C SER A 55 -6.30 9.04 9.96
N GLU A 56 -7.44 9.69 10.20
CA GLU A 56 -8.16 9.64 11.47
C GLU A 56 -9.13 8.48 11.62
N ALA A 57 -9.42 7.76 10.55
CA ALA A 57 -10.31 6.61 10.60
C ALA A 57 -9.65 5.44 11.34
N ASP A 58 -10.44 4.69 12.10
CA ASP A 58 -9.94 3.59 12.95
C ASP A 58 -9.20 2.51 12.16
N ASN A 59 -9.64 2.24 10.94
CA ASN A 59 -8.97 1.31 10.02
C ASN A 59 -7.56 1.77 9.64
N THR A 60 -7.36 3.06 9.39
CA THR A 60 -6.06 3.64 9.05
C THR A 60 -5.15 3.69 10.28
N LYS A 61 -5.70 4.06 11.45
CA LYS A 61 -4.97 4.02 12.73
C LYS A 61 -4.48 2.61 13.06
N ALA A 62 -5.36 1.61 12.92
CA ALA A 62 -5.00 0.21 13.09
C ALA A 62 -3.94 -0.24 12.08
N SER A 63 -4.04 0.19 10.81
CA SER A 63 -3.02 -0.11 9.79
C SER A 63 -1.65 0.45 10.16
N LYS A 64 -1.57 1.73 10.58
CA LYS A 64 -0.31 2.37 11.00
C LYS A 64 0.30 1.63 12.19
N TRP A 65 -0.52 1.34 13.21
CA TRP A 65 -0.09 0.57 14.36
C TRP A 65 0.46 -0.81 13.96
N MET A 66 -0.21 -1.55 13.06
CA MET A 66 0.28 -2.83 12.57
C MET A 66 1.63 -2.72 11.84
N PHE A 67 1.82 -1.68 11.02
CA PHE A 67 3.09 -1.42 10.35
C PHE A 67 4.22 -1.09 11.33
N ASP A 68 3.94 -0.22 12.32
CA ASP A 68 4.90 0.14 13.36
C ASP A 68 5.35 -1.10 14.17
N GLN A 69 4.42 -2.00 14.52
CA GLN A 69 4.73 -3.22 15.26
C GLN A 69 5.45 -4.30 14.44
N SER A 70 5.23 -4.33 13.13
CA SER A 70 5.82 -5.33 12.23
C SER A 70 7.13 -4.90 11.57
N GLY A 71 7.54 -3.64 11.76
CA GLY A 71 8.72 -3.06 11.14
C GLY A 71 8.58 -2.89 9.62
N VAL A 72 7.36 -2.63 9.15
CA VAL A 72 7.11 -2.20 7.76
C VAL A 72 7.14 -0.67 7.75
N ASN A 73 8.07 -0.09 7.00
CA ASN A 73 8.17 1.37 6.90
C ASN A 73 7.04 1.91 6.02
N TYR A 74 6.62 3.15 6.27
CA TYR A 74 5.73 3.86 5.36
C TYR A 74 6.10 5.33 5.26
N ARG A 75 5.96 5.89 4.07
CA ARG A 75 6.21 7.32 3.82
C ARG A 75 5.30 7.86 2.73
N ARG A 76 5.01 9.15 2.81
CA ARG A 76 4.29 9.85 1.76
C ARG A 76 5.19 10.06 0.55
N LEU A 77 4.66 9.88 -0.65
CA LEU A 77 5.33 10.24 -1.89
C LEU A 77 5.32 11.77 -2.07
N GLU A 78 6.51 12.35 -2.20
CA GLU A 78 6.68 13.73 -2.65
C GLU A 78 6.87 13.70 -4.17
N ALA A 79 5.81 14.02 -4.91
CA ALA A 79 5.84 14.01 -6.36
C ALA A 79 6.28 15.37 -6.91
N GLU A 80 7.30 15.40 -7.77
CA GLU A 80 7.74 16.61 -8.47
C GLU A 80 6.73 17.06 -9.55
N HIS A 81 5.95 16.12 -10.06
CA HIS A 81 4.99 16.34 -11.14
C HIS A 81 3.58 15.93 -10.72
N THR A 82 2.59 16.78 -11.02
CA THR A 82 1.18 16.54 -10.72
C THR A 82 0.43 15.81 -11.84
N SER A 83 0.99 15.80 -13.06
CA SER A 83 0.39 15.16 -14.22
C SER A 83 1.48 14.58 -15.14
N LEU A 84 1.20 13.42 -15.70
CA LEU A 84 2.01 12.78 -16.73
C LEU A 84 1.12 12.56 -17.95
N THR A 85 1.58 12.93 -19.13
CA THR A 85 0.87 12.71 -20.39
C THR A 85 1.55 11.60 -21.16
N VAL A 86 0.83 10.50 -21.40
CA VAL A 86 1.29 9.40 -22.23
C VAL A 86 0.60 9.52 -23.60
N ALA A 87 1.37 9.81 -24.64
CA ALA A 87 0.88 9.81 -26.02
C ALA A 87 1.15 8.43 -26.64
N LEU A 88 0.12 7.86 -27.27
CA LEU A 88 0.29 6.66 -28.09
C LEU A 88 0.96 7.06 -29.40
N GLN A 89 1.96 6.28 -29.84
CA GLN A 89 2.52 6.42 -31.18
C GLN A 89 1.50 6.03 -32.25
#